data_AF-A0AAN4YK73-F1
#
_entry.id   AF-A0AAN4YK73-F1
#
_cell.length_a   1.000
_cell.length_b   1.000
_cell.length_c   1.000
_cell.angle_alpha   90.00
_cell.angle_beta   90.00
_cell.angle_gamma   90.00
#
_symmetry.space_group_name_H-M   'P 1'
#
loop_
_entity.id
_entity.type
_entity.pdbx_description
1 polymer ?
#
loop_
_entity_poly.entity_id
_entity_poly.type
_entity_poly.pdbx_seq_one_letter_code
_entity_poly.pdbx_strand_id
1 'polypeptide(L)'
;MLTMEPHPMKCDLDEGRLNAKCRDRKFTTFLDLKIDYHNEFINRLREHVQVTNHSWNELQAFESKRRSCAEKFVGKYGVTYWGAETRKMYLLPEAFKEPESLCTYPERKEE
;
A
#
# COMPACT_ATOMS: atom_id res chain seq x y z
N MET A 1 -2.64 -19.16 -23.15
CA MET A 1 -2.31 -17.97 -22.35
C MET A 1 -3.23 -18.01 -21.15
N LEU A 2 -2.71 -18.26 -19.95
CA LEU A 2 -3.52 -18.11 -18.73
C LEU A 2 -3.65 -16.61 -18.51
N THR A 3 -4.83 -16.05 -18.76
CA THR A 3 -5.19 -14.74 -18.26
C THR A 3 -5.21 -14.87 -16.74
N MET A 4 -4.12 -14.47 -16.07
CA MET A 4 -4.17 -14.28 -14.62
C MET A 4 -5.29 -13.27 -14.37
N GLU A 5 -6.30 -13.66 -13.60
CA GLU A 5 -7.33 -12.73 -13.19
C GLU A 5 -6.65 -11.55 -12.48
N PRO A 6 -7.06 -10.30 -12.79
CA PRO A 6 -6.47 -9.13 -12.16
C PRO A 6 -6.64 -9.21 -10.64
N HIS A 7 -5.57 -8.89 -9.91
CA HIS A 7 -5.61 -8.84 -8.45
C HIS A 7 -6.77 -7.94 -8.00
N PRO A 8 -7.54 -8.30 -6.95
CA PRO A 8 -8.69 -7.52 -6.48
C PRO A 8 -8.39 -6.03 -6.27
N MET A 9 -7.22 -5.68 -5.72
CA MET A 9 -6.79 -4.28 -5.58
C MET A 9 -6.77 -3.51 -6.91
N LYS A 10 -6.41 -4.16 -8.03
CA LYS A 10 -6.42 -3.50 -9.34
C LYS A 10 -7.83 -3.22 -9.81
N CYS A 11 -8.73 -4.20 -9.68
CA CYS A 11 -10.16 -4.01 -9.98
C CYS A 11 -10.75 -2.87 -9.14
N ASP A 12 -10.43 -2.82 -7.85
CA ASP A 12 -10.87 -1.77 -6.95
C ASP A 12 -10.40 -0.37 -7.37
N LEU A 13 -9.16 -0.26 -7.84
CA LEU A 13 -8.59 0.99 -8.34
C LEU A 13 -9.24 1.39 -9.66
N ASP A 14 -9.45 0.46 -10.59
CA ASP A 14 -10.10 0.68 -11.89
C ASP A 14 -11.56 1.13 -11.71
N GLU A 15 -12.24 0.61 -10.69
CA GLU A 15 -13.60 1.03 -10.28
C GLU A 15 -13.62 2.34 -9.47
N GLY A 16 -12.46 2.92 -9.16
CA GLY A 16 -12.34 4.17 -8.42
C GLY A 16 -12.67 4.06 -6.93
N ARG A 17 -12.67 2.85 -6.36
CA ARG A 17 -12.89 2.62 -4.92
C ARG A 17 -11.86 3.37 -4.08
N LEU A 18 -10.65 3.57 -4.59
CA LEU A 18 -9.65 4.46 -3.99
C LEU A 18 -9.15 5.47 -5.04
N ASN A 19 -9.07 6.74 -4.65
CA ASN A 19 -8.57 7.82 -5.51
C ASN A 19 -7.94 8.96 -4.69
N ALA A 20 -7.28 9.90 -5.35
CA ALA A 20 -6.54 10.99 -4.69
C ALA A 20 -7.41 11.95 -3.84
N LYS A 21 -8.74 11.94 -3.98
CA LYS A 21 -9.65 12.74 -3.14
C LYS A 21 -10.08 12.02 -1.87
N CYS A 22 -9.75 10.72 -1.75
CA CYS A 22 -10.07 9.93 -0.58
C CYS A 22 -9.23 10.39 0.62
N ARG A 23 -9.81 10.31 1.81
CA ARG A 23 -9.07 10.58 3.06
C ARG A 23 -7.98 9.52 3.26
N ASP A 24 -6.87 9.92 3.89
CA ASP A 24 -5.77 9.02 4.28
C ASP A 24 -6.27 7.76 4.99
N ARG A 25 -7.34 7.87 5.80
CA ARG A 25 -7.91 6.69 6.47
C ARG A 25 -8.40 5.64 5.47
N LYS A 26 -9.12 6.05 4.42
CA LYS A 26 -9.62 5.14 3.39
C LYS A 26 -8.45 4.48 2.64
N PHE A 27 -7.37 5.20 2.41
CA PHE A 27 -6.14 4.64 1.86
C PHE A 27 -5.53 3.56 2.78
N THR A 28 -5.38 3.84 4.09
CA THR A 28 -4.83 2.82 5.00
C THR A 28 -5.75 1.60 5.16
N THR A 29 -7.08 1.79 5.12
CA THR A 29 -8.04 0.67 5.15
C THR A 29 -8.01 -0.14 3.86
N PHE A 30 -7.80 0.49 2.71
CA PHE A 30 -7.59 -0.21 1.43
C PHE A 30 -6.36 -1.12 1.45
N LEU A 31 -5.37 -0.81 2.30
CA LEU A 31 -4.17 -1.63 2.55
C LEU A 31 -4.35 -2.57 3.77
N ASP A 32 -5.58 -2.78 4.19
CA ASP A 32 -5.99 -3.60 5.34
C ASP A 32 -5.42 -3.16 6.70
N LEU A 33 -4.90 -1.96 6.85
CA LEU A 33 -4.26 -1.53 8.10
C LEU A 33 -5.28 -1.22 9.21
N LYS A 34 -5.04 -1.78 10.40
CA LYS A 34 -5.78 -1.42 11.63
C LYS A 34 -5.66 0.08 11.90
N ILE A 35 -6.68 0.64 12.54
CA ILE A 35 -6.73 2.07 12.85
C ILE A 35 -5.58 2.52 13.76
N ASP A 36 -5.13 1.64 14.65
CA ASP A 36 -4.08 1.92 15.62
C ASP A 36 -2.74 2.27 14.95
N TYR A 37 -2.50 1.75 13.74
CA TYR A 37 -1.28 2.00 12.97
C TYR A 37 -1.45 3.06 11.88
N HIS A 38 -2.64 3.66 11.75
CA HIS A 38 -2.93 4.66 10.71
C HIS A 38 -1.94 5.83 10.76
N ASN A 39 -1.81 6.48 11.92
CA ASN A 39 -0.95 7.65 12.08
C ASN A 39 0.53 7.30 11.87
N GLU A 40 0.97 6.15 12.40
CA GLU A 40 2.34 5.66 12.22
C GLU A 40 2.66 5.47 10.73
N PHE A 41 1.79 4.77 10.00
CA PHE A 41 1.97 4.49 8.59
C PHE A 41 2.04 5.78 7.77
N ILE A 42 1.10 6.71 7.98
CA ILE A 42 1.06 7.98 7.24
C ILE A 42 2.29 8.84 7.55
N ASN A 43 2.74 8.87 8.80
CA ASN A 43 3.95 9.60 9.17
C ASN A 43 5.18 9.01 8.48
N ARG A 44 5.38 7.69 8.53
CA ARG A 44 6.48 7.02 7.83
C ARG A 44 6.45 7.24 6.33
N LEU A 45 5.26 7.24 5.72
CA LEU A 45 5.11 7.51 4.29
C LEU A 45 5.55 8.94 3.95
N ARG A 46 5.13 9.93 4.73
CA ARG A 46 5.49 11.33 4.53
C ARG A 46 6.99 11.57 4.77
N GLU A 47 7.54 11.00 5.84
CA GLU A 47 8.97 11.03 6.14
C GLU A 47 9.79 10.38 5.02
N HIS A 48 9.34 9.25 4.49
CA HIS A 48 10.01 8.59 3.37
C HIS A 48 10.05 9.47 2.12
N VAL A 49 8.93 10.11 1.78
CA VAL A 49 8.89 11.07 0.65
C VAL A 49 9.92 12.18 0.87
N GLN A 50 9.97 12.77 2.07
CA GLN A 50 10.93 13.83 2.42
C GLN A 50 12.39 13.35 2.31
N VAL A 51 12.71 12.16 2.82
CA VAL A 51 14.07 11.60 2.80
C VAL A 51 14.52 11.23 1.38
N THR A 52 13.60 10.83 0.50
CA THR A 52 13.94 10.48 -0.89
C THR A 52 14.30 11.69 -1.77
N ASN A 53 14.28 12.92 -1.23
CA ASN A 53 14.51 14.18 -1.95
C ASN A 53 13.58 14.38 -3.17
N HIS A 54 12.44 13.70 -3.20
CA HIS A 54 11.41 13.96 -4.19
C HIS A 54 10.51 15.08 -3.67
N SER A 55 10.32 16.13 -4.46
CA SER A 55 9.25 17.08 -4.17
C SER A 55 7.89 16.44 -4.46
N TRP A 56 6.86 16.85 -3.71
CA TRP A 56 5.48 16.44 -3.97
C TRP A 56 5.02 16.76 -5.39
N ASN A 57 5.50 17.87 -5.96
CA ASN A 57 5.22 18.27 -7.34
C ASN A 57 5.81 17.27 -8.34
N GLU A 58 7.04 16.80 -8.11
CA GLU A 58 7.65 15.77 -8.98
C GLU A 58 6.93 14.44 -8.86
N LEU A 59 6.54 14.03 -7.66
CA LEU A 59 5.72 12.84 -7.49
C LEU A 59 4.38 13.01 -8.20
N GLN A 60 3.71 14.15 -8.10
CA GLN A 60 2.46 14.36 -8.82
C GLN A 60 2.64 14.32 -10.36
N ALA A 61 3.73 14.88 -10.88
CA ALA A 61 3.96 15.00 -12.31
C ALA A 61 4.50 13.71 -12.97
N PHE A 62 5.35 12.95 -12.29
CA PHE A 62 6.11 11.86 -12.92
C PHE A 62 5.77 10.49 -12.31
N GLU A 63 5.08 9.65 -13.08
CA GLU A 63 4.73 8.29 -12.66
C GLU A 63 5.95 7.45 -12.28
N SER A 64 7.03 7.54 -13.05
CA SER A 64 8.27 6.80 -12.77
C SER A 64 8.86 7.14 -11.40
N LYS A 65 8.81 8.42 -10.99
CA LYS A 65 9.25 8.87 -9.67
C LYS A 65 8.31 8.38 -8.57
N ARG A 66 6.99 8.41 -8.78
CA ARG A 66 6.02 7.84 -7.82
C ARG A 66 6.27 6.36 -7.60
N ARG A 67 6.40 5.61 -8.69
CA ARG A 67 6.63 4.18 -8.66
C ARG A 67 7.92 3.86 -7.90
N SER A 68 9.03 4.51 -8.25
CA SER A 68 10.30 4.30 -7.55
C SER A 68 10.23 4.67 -6.07
N CYS A 69 9.52 5.76 -5.71
CA CYS A 69 9.31 6.15 -4.32
C CYS A 69 8.51 5.08 -3.55
N ALA A 70 7.42 4.58 -4.13
CA ALA A 70 6.57 3.54 -3.56
C ALA A 70 7.32 2.21 -3.42
N GLU A 71 8.04 1.76 -4.46
CA GLU A 71 8.86 0.54 -4.43
C GLU A 71 9.91 0.60 -3.31
N LYS A 72 10.58 1.74 -3.13
CA LYS A 72 11.54 1.93 -2.03
C LYS A 72 10.85 1.93 -0.67
N PHE A 73 9.64 2.49 -0.57
CA PHE A 73 8.87 2.47 0.67
C PHE A 73 8.49 1.04 1.06
N VAL A 74 7.94 0.29 0.12
CA VAL A 74 7.56 -1.13 0.29
C VAL A 74 8.80 -1.98 0.57
N GLY A 75 9.93 -1.73 -0.10
CA GLY A 75 11.19 -2.41 0.21
C GLY A 75 11.68 -2.16 1.64
N LYS A 76 11.42 -0.98 2.21
CA LYS A 76 11.85 -0.59 3.56
C LYS A 76 10.88 -1.06 4.65
N TYR A 77 9.58 -0.97 4.42
CA TYR A 77 8.54 -1.21 5.45
C TYR A 77 7.60 -2.38 5.14
N GLY A 78 7.76 -3.04 3.99
CA GLY A 78 6.86 -4.12 3.57
C GLY A 78 6.86 -5.30 4.52
N VAL A 79 8.04 -5.72 4.99
CA VAL A 79 8.16 -6.76 6.04
C VAL A 79 7.48 -6.33 7.33
N THR A 80 7.50 -5.04 7.68
CA THR A 80 6.86 -4.56 8.90
C THR A 80 5.34 -4.70 8.82
N TYR A 81 4.71 -4.19 7.75
CA TYR A 81 3.25 -4.13 7.68
C TYR A 81 2.59 -5.39 7.11
N TRP A 82 3.24 -6.05 6.14
CA TRP A 82 2.65 -7.13 5.35
C TRP A 82 3.49 -8.42 5.37
N GLY A 83 4.54 -8.48 6.20
CA GLY A 83 5.40 -9.65 6.33
C GLY A 83 4.69 -10.85 6.95
N ALA A 84 5.17 -12.05 6.64
CA ALA A 84 4.51 -13.30 7.05
C ALA A 84 4.27 -13.42 8.56
N GLU A 85 5.24 -12.99 9.35
CA GLU A 85 5.23 -13.08 10.81
C GLU A 85 4.58 -11.85 11.48
N THR A 86 4.54 -10.70 10.78
CA THR A 86 4.17 -9.40 11.34
C THR A 86 2.74 -8.99 10.97
N ARG A 87 2.23 -9.40 9.81
CA ARG A 87 0.96 -8.91 9.26
C ARG A 87 -0.25 -9.09 10.20
N LYS A 88 -0.28 -10.13 11.05
CA LYS A 88 -1.36 -10.30 12.05
C LYS A 88 -1.42 -9.16 13.08
N MET A 89 -0.28 -8.51 13.34
CA MET A 89 -0.20 -7.35 14.21
C MET A 89 -0.85 -6.13 13.55
N TYR A 90 -0.53 -5.87 12.29
CA TYR A 90 -0.88 -4.62 11.60
C TYR A 90 -2.19 -4.65 10.81
N LEU A 91 -2.61 -5.83 10.32
CA LEU A 91 -3.76 -5.95 9.42
C LEU A 91 -5.07 -6.23 10.15
N LEU A 92 -6.17 -5.71 9.62
CA LEU A 92 -7.53 -5.95 10.08
C LEU A 92 -7.80 -7.47 10.08
N PRO A 93 -8.43 -8.02 11.14
CA PRO A 93 -8.79 -9.44 11.20
C PRO A 93 -9.61 -9.91 9.99
N GLU A 94 -10.44 -9.04 9.43
CA GLU A 94 -11.29 -9.29 8.27
C GLU A 94 -10.48 -9.60 7.01
N ALA A 95 -9.30 -9.00 6.84
CA ALA A 95 -8.45 -9.21 5.66
C ALA A 95 -8.01 -10.68 5.52
N PHE A 96 -7.91 -11.41 6.64
CA PHE A 96 -7.51 -12.82 6.64
C PHE A 96 -8.63 -13.78 6.20
N LYS A 97 -9.85 -13.29 5.96
CA LYS A 97 -10.97 -14.10 5.47
C LYS A 97 -10.89 -14.36 3.96
N GLU A 98 -10.15 -13.52 3.24
CA GLU A 98 -9.96 -13.59 1.78
C GLU A 98 -8.45 -13.61 1.47
N PRO A 99 -7.76 -14.75 1.64
CA PRO A 99 -6.31 -14.85 1.43
C PRO A 99 -5.85 -14.39 0.04
N GLU A 100 -6.73 -14.51 -0.96
CA GLU A 100 -6.54 -14.09 -2.34
C GLU A 100 -6.58 -12.58 -2.55
N SER A 101 -7.04 -11.81 -1.57
CA SER A 101 -7.09 -10.34 -1.58
C SER A 101 -6.12 -9.71 -0.57
N LEU A 102 -5.56 -10.52 0.34
CA LEU A 102 -4.71 -10.07 1.44
C LEU A 102 -3.46 -9.34 0.94
N CYS A 103 -3.15 -8.19 1.53
CA CYS A 103 -1.86 -7.52 1.30
C CYS A 103 -0.71 -8.34 1.93
N THR A 104 0.24 -8.79 1.11
CA THR A 104 1.34 -9.66 1.53
C THR A 104 2.68 -9.22 0.97
N TYR A 105 3.74 -9.25 1.78
CA TYR A 105 5.10 -8.99 1.33
C TYR A 105 6.04 -10.15 1.73
N PRO A 106 6.90 -10.63 0.81
CA PRO A 106 7.19 -10.09 -0.52
C PRO A 106 6.32 -10.63 -1.67
N GLU A 107 5.39 -11.54 -1.39
CA GLU A 107 4.68 -12.32 -2.41
C GLU A 107 3.85 -11.47 -3.37
N ARG A 108 3.32 -10.34 -2.88
CA ARG A 108 2.45 -9.41 -3.62
C ARG A 108 2.91 -7.97 -3.50
N LYS A 109 4.20 -7.75 -3.78
CA LYS A 109 4.82 -6.44 -3.65
C LYS A 109 4.51 -5.49 -4.82
N GLU A 110 4.01 -6.02 -5.95
CA GLU A 110 3.72 -5.22 -7.15
C GLU A 110 2.31 -4.63 -7.11
N GLU A 111 1.43 -5.25 -6.33
CA GLU A 111 0.06 -4.84 -6.00
C GLU A 111 0.01 -3.70 -4.97
#